data_AF-A0A9N9DEG6-F1
#
_entry.id   AF-A0A9N9DEG6-F1
#
_cell.length_a   1.000
_cell.length_b   1.000
_cell.length_c   1.000
_cell.angle_alpha   90.00
_cell.angle_beta   90.00
_cell.angle_gamma   90.00
#
_symmetry.space_group_name_H-M   'P 1'
#
loop_
_entity.id
_entity.type
_entity.pdbx_description
1 polymer ?
#
loop_
_entity_poly.entity_id
_entity_poly.type
_entity_poly.pdbx_seq_one_letter_code
_entity_poly.pdbx_strand_id
1 'polypeptide(L)'
;YHTTRIAREEKNIENVVDVITDDNLEIDQKKPRRWKMKIWLQEQEQQFETPNLRGPNYIAGTHPFPMNPLFKPQPPVSDEVREEIYRLFTDHQLTPRDIADKYGISIKRTEAILKLKDEEKRLVKKGVVLQQDLRNNMEKMLGVRIFARSVEPLSTIIPKVKKPRFQLIEEGSKFTPEDAARILGREPLEQIQQRQLEYEHLNPFSLDDTKKKDTFRTIKKDNCETNKRFKFIFVDTEKKKTLIREQDGTLLQKVDVESDMAIANKNSRTGS
;
A
#
# COMPACT_ATOMS: atom_id res chain seq x y z
N TYR A 1 14.79 -23.65 -78.30
CA TYR A 1 15.71 -23.60 -77.15
C TYR A 1 14.87 -23.32 -75.90
N HIS A 2 14.19 -24.34 -75.37
CA HIS A 2 14.59 -25.23 -74.27
C HIS A 2 14.01 -24.78 -72.92
N THR A 3 12.95 -25.49 -72.55
CA THR A 3 12.33 -25.60 -71.22
C THR A 3 12.99 -26.74 -70.42
N THR A 4 13.35 -26.51 -69.16
CA THR A 4 13.54 -27.54 -68.12
C THR A 4 13.27 -26.89 -66.75
N ARG A 5 12.10 -27.14 -66.15
CA ARG A 5 11.74 -28.26 -65.25
C ARG A 5 12.47 -28.21 -63.91
N ILE A 6 11.76 -27.59 -62.96
CA ILE A 6 11.95 -27.60 -61.51
C ILE A 6 11.98 -29.06 -61.01
N ALA A 7 13.04 -29.43 -60.30
CA ALA A 7 13.12 -30.68 -59.54
C ALA A 7 13.18 -30.34 -58.05
N ARG A 8 12.15 -30.80 -57.32
CA ARG A 8 12.17 -30.97 -55.86
C ARG A 8 13.22 -32.04 -55.53
N GLU A 9 14.18 -31.71 -54.67
CA GLU A 9 14.94 -32.71 -53.93
C GLU A 9 14.44 -32.70 -52.48
N GLU A 10 13.60 -33.67 -52.17
CA GLU A 10 13.33 -34.11 -50.81
C GLU A 10 14.56 -34.88 -50.33
N LYS A 11 15.32 -34.29 -49.39
CA LYS A 11 16.38 -35.00 -48.67
C LYS A 11 15.98 -35.13 -47.20
N ASN A 12 15.37 -36.29 -46.95
CA ASN A 12 15.48 -37.14 -45.78
C ASN A 12 15.85 -36.47 -44.45
N ILE A 13 14.84 -36.03 -43.69
CA ILE A 13 14.92 -35.76 -42.26
C ILE A 13 14.60 -37.10 -41.57
N GLU A 14 15.57 -38.00 -41.54
CA GLU A 14 15.51 -39.22 -40.74
C GLU A 14 16.53 -39.10 -39.61
N ASN A 15 16.00 -39.11 -38.38
CA ASN A 15 16.65 -39.59 -37.16
C ASN A 15 17.87 -38.80 -36.65
N VAL A 16 17.57 -37.68 -35.97
CA VAL A 16 18.28 -37.31 -34.73
C VAL A 16 17.23 -37.18 -33.62
N VAL A 17 16.60 -38.29 -33.30
CA VAL A 17 15.93 -38.48 -32.01
C VAL A 17 17.02 -39.02 -31.10
N ASP A 18 17.82 -38.12 -30.53
CA ASP A 18 18.63 -38.48 -29.37
C ASP A 18 17.66 -38.65 -28.22
N VAL A 19 17.27 -39.91 -28.00
CA VAL A 19 16.60 -40.37 -26.79
C VAL A 19 17.58 -40.15 -25.64
N ILE A 20 17.48 -39.01 -24.97
CA ILE A 20 18.15 -38.78 -23.71
C ILE A 20 17.32 -39.50 -22.65
N THR A 21 17.68 -40.77 -22.41
CA THR A 21 17.29 -41.49 -21.21
C THR A 21 17.88 -40.77 -19.99
N ASP A 22 17.00 -40.40 -19.06
CA ASP A 22 17.33 -40.03 -17.69
C ASP A 22 18.25 -41.09 -17.07
N ASP A 23 19.45 -40.64 -16.67
CA ASP A 23 20.13 -40.97 -15.41
C ASP A 23 21.58 -40.49 -15.52
N ASN A 24 21.92 -39.45 -14.74
CA ASN A 24 23.22 -38.76 -14.64
C ASN A 24 23.41 -37.51 -15.52
N LEU A 25 22.79 -36.41 -15.11
CA LEU A 25 23.24 -35.06 -15.47
C LEU A 25 24.55 -34.74 -14.73
N GLU A 26 25.66 -35.33 -15.19
CA GLU A 26 26.99 -34.78 -14.89
C GLU A 26 27.11 -33.42 -15.59
N ILE A 27 27.08 -32.36 -14.79
CA ILE A 27 27.21 -30.98 -15.28
C ILE A 27 28.64 -30.82 -15.81
N ASP A 28 28.84 -31.03 -17.11
CA ASP A 28 30.09 -30.70 -17.79
C ASP A 28 30.44 -29.23 -17.51
N GLN A 29 31.50 -29.01 -16.73
CA GLN A 29 31.92 -27.70 -16.26
C GLN A 29 32.44 -26.81 -17.39
N LYS A 30 32.72 -27.37 -18.58
CA LYS A 30 33.32 -26.65 -19.72
C LYS A 30 32.32 -25.96 -20.65
N LYS A 31 31.01 -26.27 -20.58
CA LYS A 31 30.02 -25.62 -21.44
C LYS A 31 29.78 -24.16 -21.02
N PRO A 32 29.62 -23.22 -21.98
CA PRO A 32 29.39 -21.82 -21.67
C PRO A 32 28.08 -21.64 -20.91
N ARG A 33 28.04 -20.72 -19.94
CA ARG A 33 26.87 -20.44 -19.08
C ARG A 33 25.57 -20.24 -19.89
N ARG A 34 25.67 -19.60 -21.06
CA ARG A 34 24.55 -19.36 -21.97
C ARG A 34 23.91 -20.64 -22.50
N TRP A 35 24.71 -21.69 -22.71
CA TRP A 35 24.20 -22.99 -23.17
C TRP A 35 23.37 -23.67 -22.07
N LYS A 36 23.89 -23.72 -20.84
CA LYS A 36 23.16 -24.26 -19.67
C LYS A 36 21.85 -23.53 -19.42
N MET A 37 21.87 -22.21 -19.55
CA MET A 37 20.65 -21.38 -19.48
C MET A 37 19.64 -21.75 -20.57
N LYS A 38 20.07 -21.93 -21.83
CA LYS A 38 19.16 -22.31 -22.91
C LYS A 38 18.47 -23.67 -22.67
N ILE A 39 19.21 -24.65 -22.16
CA ILE A 39 18.64 -25.95 -21.79
C ILE A 39 17.55 -25.76 -20.73
N TRP A 40 17.86 -25.01 -19.66
CA TRP A 40 16.88 -24.72 -18.61
C TRP A 40 15.64 -23.98 -19.13
N LEU A 41 15.84 -23.00 -20.02
CA LEU A 41 14.73 -22.28 -20.66
C LEU A 41 13.84 -23.24 -21.47
N GLN A 42 14.44 -24.16 -22.24
CA GLN A 42 13.66 -25.13 -23.02
C GLN A 42 12.89 -26.15 -22.18
N GLU A 43 13.49 -26.62 -21.07
CA GLU A 43 12.93 -27.68 -20.23
C GLU A 43 11.97 -27.16 -19.15
N GLN A 44 12.30 -26.06 -18.47
CA GLN A 44 11.64 -25.62 -17.24
C GLN A 44 10.85 -24.30 -17.38
N GLU A 45 11.12 -23.48 -18.41
CA GLU A 45 10.47 -22.17 -18.61
C GLU A 45 9.09 -22.25 -19.27
N GLN A 46 8.75 -23.33 -19.97
CA GLN A 46 7.49 -23.40 -20.74
C GLN A 46 6.24 -23.05 -19.90
N GLN A 47 6.26 -23.36 -18.61
CA GLN A 47 5.19 -23.01 -17.67
C GLN A 47 5.13 -21.51 -17.30
N PHE A 48 6.22 -20.77 -17.46
CA PHE A 48 6.38 -19.36 -17.11
C PHE A 48 6.37 -18.41 -18.32
N GLU A 49 6.51 -18.92 -19.55
CA GLU A 49 6.46 -18.13 -20.78
C GLU A 49 5.12 -17.40 -20.93
N THR A 50 4.02 -18.09 -20.60
CA THR A 50 2.68 -17.51 -20.58
C THR A 50 2.15 -17.40 -19.15
N PRO A 51 1.46 -16.30 -18.81
CA PRO A 51 0.97 -16.12 -17.45
C PRO A 51 -0.15 -17.11 -17.15
N ASN A 52 -0.02 -17.81 -16.02
CA ASN A 52 -1.10 -18.63 -15.50
C ASN A 52 -2.24 -17.74 -14.97
N LEU A 53 -3.43 -17.84 -15.56
CA LEU A 53 -4.61 -17.06 -15.16
C LEU A 53 -5.44 -17.71 -14.04
N ARG A 54 -4.99 -18.85 -13.49
CA ARG A 54 -5.68 -19.55 -12.39
C ARG A 54 -5.09 -19.24 -11.02
N GLY A 55 -4.02 -18.46 -10.95
CA GLY A 55 -3.36 -18.07 -9.71
C GLY A 55 -1.86 -17.90 -9.87
N PRO A 56 -1.16 -17.67 -8.76
CA PRO A 56 0.27 -17.43 -8.78
C PRO A 56 1.04 -18.65 -9.26
N ASN A 57 1.89 -18.45 -10.28
CA ASN A 57 2.83 -19.46 -10.75
C ASN A 57 4.24 -19.12 -10.24
N TYR A 58 4.58 -19.62 -9.06
CA TYR A 58 5.88 -19.37 -8.44
C TYR A 58 6.91 -20.44 -8.81
N ILE A 59 8.18 -20.03 -8.91
CA ILE A 59 9.30 -20.94 -9.21
C ILE A 59 9.42 -22.08 -8.18
N ALA A 60 9.18 -21.79 -6.89
CA ALA A 60 9.20 -22.80 -5.82
C ALA A 60 7.83 -23.46 -5.58
N GLY A 61 6.87 -23.25 -6.48
CA GLY A 61 5.48 -23.73 -6.38
C GLY A 61 4.63 -22.94 -5.37
N THR A 62 5.03 -22.92 -4.09
CA THR A 62 4.22 -22.34 -3.00
C THR A 62 4.58 -20.90 -2.63
N HIS A 63 5.81 -20.47 -2.90
CA HIS A 63 6.32 -19.14 -2.60
C HIS A 63 7.24 -18.65 -3.72
N PRO A 64 7.35 -17.33 -3.97
CA PRO A 64 8.06 -16.81 -5.13
C PRO A 64 9.57 -17.04 -5.08
N PHE A 65 10.17 -17.03 -3.89
CA PHE A 65 11.62 -17.15 -3.74
C PHE A 65 11.99 -18.49 -3.11
N PRO A 66 12.67 -19.41 -3.82
CA PRO A 66 12.98 -20.74 -3.29
C PRO A 66 13.84 -20.67 -2.01
N MET A 67 14.72 -19.68 -1.91
CA MET A 67 15.61 -19.49 -0.75
C MET A 67 14.97 -18.71 0.41
N ASN A 68 13.73 -18.21 0.26
CA ASN A 68 13.02 -17.48 1.31
C ASN A 68 11.60 -18.02 1.49
N PRO A 69 11.42 -19.10 2.26
CA PRO A 69 10.11 -19.70 2.50
C PRO A 69 9.20 -18.86 3.41
N LEU A 70 9.75 -17.86 4.12
CA LEU A 70 8.96 -16.97 4.99
C LEU A 70 8.16 -15.94 4.18
N PHE A 71 8.63 -15.60 2.98
CA PHE A 71 7.93 -14.65 2.13
C PHE A 71 6.81 -15.34 1.34
N LYS A 72 5.61 -15.32 1.91
CA LYS A 72 4.37 -15.83 1.31
C LYS A 72 3.40 -14.68 1.06
N PRO A 73 3.40 -14.08 -0.14
CA PRO A 73 2.54 -12.94 -0.42
C PRO A 73 1.06 -13.37 -0.32
N GLN A 74 0.27 -12.58 0.38
CA GLN A 74 -1.18 -12.74 0.42
C GLN A 74 -1.78 -12.18 -0.88
N PRO A 75 -2.86 -12.80 -1.42
CA PRO A 75 -3.53 -12.27 -2.59
C PRO A 75 -4.08 -10.85 -2.31
N PRO A 76 -4.08 -9.94 -3.30
CA PRO A 76 -4.68 -8.64 -3.12
C PRO A 76 -6.22 -8.71 -3.05
N VAL A 77 -6.85 -7.62 -2.63
CA VAL A 77 -8.31 -7.50 -2.57
C VAL A 77 -8.85 -7.27 -3.99
N SER A 78 -9.92 -7.98 -4.38
CA SER A 78 -10.54 -7.81 -5.71
C SER A 78 -11.08 -6.40 -5.91
N ASP A 79 -11.11 -5.94 -7.16
CA ASP A 79 -11.67 -4.64 -7.50
C ASP A 79 -13.15 -4.54 -7.12
N GLU A 80 -13.90 -5.62 -7.27
CA GLU A 80 -15.30 -5.72 -6.88
C GLU A 80 -15.50 -5.46 -5.37
N VAL A 81 -14.67 -6.10 -4.53
CA VAL A 81 -14.71 -5.90 -3.08
C VAL A 81 -14.24 -4.49 -2.72
N ARG A 82 -13.24 -3.95 -3.43
CA ARG A 82 -12.79 -2.56 -3.24
C ARG A 82 -13.89 -1.55 -3.57
N GLU A 83 -14.67 -1.80 -4.62
CA GLU A 83 -15.83 -0.98 -4.98
C GLU A 83 -16.96 -1.12 -3.94
N GLU A 84 -17.22 -2.32 -3.43
CA GLU A 84 -18.19 -2.54 -2.36
C GLU A 84 -17.78 -1.79 -1.07
N ILE A 85 -16.50 -1.87 -0.67
CA ILE A 85 -15.94 -1.11 0.45
C ILE A 85 -16.18 0.39 0.27
N TYR A 86 -15.93 0.92 -0.93
CA TYR A 86 -16.13 2.33 -1.23
C TYR A 86 -17.61 2.72 -1.11
N ARG A 87 -18.53 1.92 -1.65
CA ARG A 87 -19.97 2.14 -1.54
C ARG A 87 -20.47 2.07 -0.10
N LEU A 88 -19.97 1.14 0.71
CA LEU A 88 -20.31 1.03 2.13
C LEU A 88 -19.92 2.28 2.92
N PHE A 89 -18.81 2.91 2.55
CA PHE A 89 -18.38 4.16 3.16
C PHE A 89 -19.21 5.35 2.67
N THR A 90 -19.47 5.48 1.36
CA THR A 90 -20.19 6.64 0.81
C THR A 90 -21.70 6.60 1.02
N ASP A 91 -22.31 5.44 0.80
CA ASP A 91 -23.78 5.29 0.74
C ASP A 91 -24.33 4.99 2.13
N HIS A 92 -23.64 4.14 2.90
CA HIS A 92 -24.08 3.68 4.22
C HIS A 92 -23.38 4.40 5.39
N GLN A 93 -22.42 5.30 5.10
CA GLN A 93 -21.66 6.08 6.10
C GLN A 93 -21.03 5.21 7.21
N LEU A 94 -20.64 3.98 6.88
CA LEU A 94 -19.97 3.09 7.81
C LEU A 94 -18.54 3.57 8.10
N THR A 95 -18.07 3.37 9.33
CA THR A 95 -16.70 3.75 9.66
C THR A 95 -15.69 2.78 9.01
N PRO A 96 -14.45 3.21 8.71
CA PRO A 96 -13.45 2.30 8.17
C PRO A 96 -13.15 1.11 9.09
N ARG A 97 -13.37 1.27 10.40
CA ARG A 97 -13.26 0.20 11.38
C ARG A 97 -14.32 -0.89 11.16
N ASP A 98 -15.59 -0.50 11.06
CA ASP A 98 -16.69 -1.46 10.88
C ASP A 98 -16.52 -2.22 9.55
N ILE A 99 -16.05 -1.52 8.51
CA ILE A 99 -15.73 -2.12 7.22
C ILE A 99 -14.54 -3.10 7.35
N ALA A 100 -13.46 -2.67 8.02
CA ALA A 100 -12.29 -3.52 8.30
C ALA A 100 -12.69 -4.81 9.04
N ASP A 101 -13.53 -4.70 10.07
CA ASP A 101 -14.08 -5.83 10.82
C ASP A 101 -14.90 -6.76 9.93
N LYS A 102 -15.77 -6.21 9.07
CA LYS A 102 -16.61 -7.00 8.14
C LYS A 102 -15.76 -7.83 7.17
N TYR A 103 -14.75 -7.23 6.53
CA TYR A 103 -13.94 -7.91 5.50
C TYR A 103 -12.68 -8.60 6.04
N GLY A 104 -12.33 -8.42 7.31
CA GLY A 104 -11.11 -8.97 7.92
C GLY A 104 -9.82 -8.29 7.42
N ILE A 105 -9.92 -7.03 7.01
CA ILE A 105 -8.81 -6.25 6.46
C ILE A 105 -8.32 -5.28 7.52
N SER A 106 -7.02 -4.94 7.53
CA SER A 106 -6.50 -3.91 8.44
C SER A 106 -7.11 -2.53 8.18
N ILE A 107 -7.32 -1.74 9.25
CA ILE A 107 -7.96 -0.40 9.17
C ILE A 107 -7.23 0.50 8.17
N LYS A 108 -5.88 0.54 8.25
CA LYS A 108 -5.03 1.32 7.34
C LYS A 108 -5.20 0.90 5.87
N ARG A 109 -5.41 -0.39 5.62
CA ARG A 109 -5.62 -0.91 4.27
C ARG A 109 -6.99 -0.51 3.74
N THR A 110 -8.03 -0.54 4.57
CA THR A 110 -9.36 -0.02 4.24
C THR A 110 -9.30 1.47 3.89
N GLU A 111 -8.66 2.29 4.73
CA GLU A 111 -8.46 3.72 4.46
C GLU A 111 -7.74 3.97 3.13
N ALA A 112 -6.68 3.21 2.84
CA ALA A 112 -5.96 3.31 1.57
C ALA A 112 -6.83 2.93 0.37
N ILE A 113 -7.66 1.87 0.47
CA ILE A 113 -8.60 1.48 -0.57
C ILE A 113 -9.58 2.62 -0.84
N LEU A 114 -10.14 3.22 0.21
CA LEU A 114 -11.08 4.35 0.10
C LEU A 114 -10.44 5.53 -0.64
N LYS A 115 -9.22 5.92 -0.27
CA LYS A 115 -8.48 7.01 -0.95
C LYS A 115 -8.18 6.71 -2.41
N LEU A 116 -7.71 5.50 -2.72
CA LEU A 116 -7.37 5.12 -4.10
C LEU A 116 -8.61 5.06 -4.98
N LYS A 117 -9.75 4.60 -4.45
CA LYS A 117 -11.02 4.58 -5.18
C LYS A 117 -11.57 5.98 -5.42
N ASP A 118 -11.48 6.89 -4.46
CA ASP A 118 -11.86 8.29 -4.67
C ASP A 118 -11.03 8.94 -5.78
N GLU A 119 -9.69 8.74 -5.76
CA GLU A 119 -8.81 9.25 -6.81
C GLU A 119 -9.11 8.61 -8.18
N GLU A 120 -9.42 7.31 -8.23
CA GLU A 120 -9.87 6.63 -9.45
C GLU A 120 -11.11 7.32 -10.03
N LYS A 121 -12.15 7.59 -9.21
CA LYS A 121 -13.35 8.32 -9.67
C LYS A 121 -13.00 9.73 -10.12
N ARG A 122 -12.07 10.40 -9.45
CA ARG A 122 -11.59 11.75 -9.83
C ARG A 122 -10.89 11.74 -11.18
N LEU A 123 -10.06 10.74 -11.48
CA LEU A 123 -9.38 10.58 -12.76
C LEU A 123 -10.37 10.28 -13.89
N VAL A 124 -11.35 9.43 -13.63
CA VAL A 124 -12.44 9.16 -14.59
C VAL A 124 -13.24 10.44 -14.89
N LYS A 125 -13.57 11.23 -13.86
CA LYS A 125 -14.21 12.55 -14.05
C LYS A 125 -13.37 13.53 -14.89
N LYS A 126 -12.04 13.41 -14.86
CA LYS A 126 -11.11 14.18 -15.71
C LYS A 126 -10.98 13.63 -17.13
N GLY A 127 -11.63 12.52 -17.46
CA GLY A 127 -11.60 11.89 -18.78
C GLY A 127 -10.45 10.90 -19.00
N VAL A 128 -9.76 10.46 -17.95
CA VAL A 128 -8.69 9.44 -18.07
C VAL A 128 -9.32 8.05 -18.23
N VAL A 129 -8.87 7.30 -19.25
CA VAL A 129 -9.31 5.92 -19.48
C VAL A 129 -8.55 4.96 -18.58
N LEU A 130 -9.26 4.11 -17.85
CA LEU A 130 -8.69 3.14 -16.92
C LEU A 130 -8.23 1.86 -17.64
N GLN A 131 -7.09 1.30 -17.22
CA GLN A 131 -6.55 0.05 -17.74
C GLN A 131 -7.21 -1.17 -17.07
N GLN A 132 -8.44 -1.49 -17.47
CA GLN A 132 -9.22 -2.58 -16.87
C GLN A 132 -8.66 -3.98 -17.22
N ASP A 133 -8.18 -4.19 -18.44
CA ASP A 133 -7.65 -5.49 -18.88
C ASP A 133 -6.41 -5.89 -18.09
N LEU A 134 -5.50 -4.94 -17.87
CA LEU A 134 -4.31 -5.16 -17.06
C LEU A 134 -4.71 -5.55 -15.63
N ARG A 135 -5.63 -4.80 -15.02
CA ARG A 135 -6.14 -5.09 -13.68
C ARG A 135 -6.74 -6.49 -13.61
N ASN A 136 -7.63 -6.85 -14.54
CA ASN A 136 -8.31 -8.15 -14.56
C ASN A 136 -7.31 -9.31 -14.73
N ASN A 137 -6.28 -9.13 -15.57
CA ASN A 137 -5.23 -10.13 -15.75
C ASN A 137 -4.35 -10.26 -14.50
N MET A 138 -4.00 -9.15 -13.86
CA MET A 138 -3.21 -9.16 -12.62
C MET A 138 -3.96 -9.84 -11.47
N GLU A 139 -5.27 -9.61 -11.33
CA GLU A 139 -6.07 -10.29 -10.29
C GLU A 139 -6.09 -11.82 -10.50
N LYS A 140 -6.21 -12.26 -11.75
CA LYS A 140 -6.12 -13.68 -12.13
C LYS A 140 -4.74 -14.27 -11.83
N MET A 141 -3.67 -13.58 -12.23
CA MET A 141 -2.29 -14.02 -11.98
C MET A 141 -1.94 -14.06 -10.49
N LEU A 142 -2.53 -13.19 -9.67
CA LEU A 142 -2.28 -13.14 -8.22
C LEU A 142 -3.23 -14.03 -7.41
N GLY A 143 -4.15 -14.76 -8.07
CA GLY A 143 -5.04 -15.70 -7.41
C GLY A 143 -6.05 -15.05 -6.47
N VAL A 144 -6.53 -13.86 -6.83
CA VAL A 144 -7.50 -13.09 -6.05
C VAL A 144 -8.82 -13.87 -5.94
N ARG A 145 -9.38 -13.92 -4.74
CA ARG A 145 -10.68 -14.56 -4.46
C ARG A 145 -11.67 -13.52 -3.97
N ILE A 146 -12.84 -13.46 -4.59
CA ILE A 146 -13.87 -12.45 -4.30
C ILE A 146 -14.45 -12.62 -2.89
N PHE A 147 -14.66 -13.86 -2.45
CA PHE A 147 -15.30 -14.17 -1.17
C PHE A 147 -14.32 -14.59 -0.06
N ALA A 148 -13.01 -14.54 -0.31
CA ALA A 148 -12.05 -14.90 0.72
C ALA A 148 -11.92 -13.74 1.70
N ARG A 149 -12.31 -13.97 2.95
CA ARG A 149 -11.99 -13.05 4.03
C ARG A 149 -10.46 -12.98 4.12
N SER A 150 -9.91 -11.80 3.93
CA SER A 150 -8.50 -11.59 4.29
C SER A 150 -8.40 -11.79 5.80
N VAL A 151 -7.34 -12.43 6.28
CA VAL A 151 -7.13 -12.59 7.72
C VAL A 151 -5.97 -11.68 8.09
N GLU A 152 -6.28 -10.40 8.28
CA GLU A 152 -5.33 -9.41 8.77
C GLU A 152 -5.73 -8.95 10.17
N PRO A 153 -4.76 -8.62 11.05
CA PRO A 153 -5.08 -7.92 12.27
C PRO A 153 -5.62 -6.52 11.94
N LEU A 154 -6.70 -6.11 12.61
CA LEU A 154 -7.30 -4.77 12.42
C LEU A 154 -6.28 -3.66 12.61
N SER A 155 -5.44 -3.80 13.63
CA SER A 155 -4.28 -2.95 13.85
C SER A 155 -3.10 -3.73 14.42
N THR A 156 -1.90 -3.37 13.98
CA THR A 156 -0.65 -3.99 14.44
C THR A 156 -0.02 -3.12 15.53
N ILE A 157 -0.16 -3.54 16.78
CA ILE A 157 0.50 -2.91 17.91
C ILE A 157 1.87 -3.57 18.09
N ILE A 158 2.93 -2.83 17.79
CA ILE A 158 4.31 -3.30 18.00
C ILE A 158 4.83 -2.65 19.29
N PRO A 159 4.84 -3.36 20.43
CA PRO A 159 5.37 -2.81 21.66
C PRO A 159 6.89 -2.61 21.54
N LYS A 160 7.42 -1.53 22.11
CA LYS A 160 8.87 -1.29 22.15
C LYS A 160 9.54 -2.23 23.14
N VAL A 161 9.93 -3.44 22.73
CA VAL A 161 10.57 -4.44 23.61
C VAL A 161 12.01 -4.03 23.99
N LYS A 162 12.34 -4.16 25.29
CA LYS A 162 13.65 -3.88 25.91
C LYS A 162 14.33 -5.24 26.15
N LYS A 163 15.50 -5.25 26.80
CA LYS A 163 16.15 -6.49 27.23
C LYS A 163 15.20 -7.38 28.04
N PRO A 164 15.26 -8.72 27.88
CA PRO A 164 14.45 -9.64 28.67
C PRO A 164 14.74 -9.45 30.17
N ARG A 165 13.71 -9.58 31.01
CA ARG A 165 13.80 -9.48 32.47
C ARG A 165 13.17 -10.73 33.07
N PHE A 166 13.82 -11.29 34.09
CA PHE A 166 13.32 -12.40 34.88
C PHE A 166 13.12 -11.89 36.30
N GLN A 167 11.93 -12.12 36.87
CA GLN A 167 11.57 -11.71 38.23
C GLN A 167 11.21 -12.97 39.02
N LEU A 168 11.79 -13.10 40.20
CA LEU A 168 11.39 -14.13 41.17
C LEU A 168 10.09 -13.68 41.83
N ILE A 169 9.14 -14.61 41.88
CA ILE A 169 7.76 -14.40 42.31
C ILE A 169 7.43 -15.57 43.26
N GLU A 170 6.63 -15.33 44.30
CA GLU A 170 6.20 -16.39 45.22
C GLU A 170 5.30 -17.40 44.50
N GLU A 171 5.45 -18.68 44.84
CA GLU A 171 4.79 -19.80 44.14
C GLU A 171 3.26 -19.72 44.16
N GLY A 172 2.66 -19.11 45.18
CA GLY A 172 1.21 -18.94 45.29
C GLY A 172 0.65 -17.66 44.65
N SER A 173 1.51 -16.76 44.15
CA SER A 173 1.09 -15.44 43.65
C SER A 173 0.81 -15.46 42.14
N LYS A 174 -0.23 -14.75 41.72
CA LYS A 174 -0.62 -14.66 40.30
C LYS A 174 0.11 -13.50 39.64
N PHE A 175 0.79 -13.78 38.52
CA PHE A 175 1.47 -12.77 37.74
C PHE A 175 0.62 -12.30 36.56
N THR A 176 0.16 -11.05 36.61
CA THR A 176 -0.71 -10.47 35.58
C THR A 176 0.08 -9.71 34.51
N PRO A 177 -0.48 -9.49 33.30
CA PRO A 177 0.14 -8.63 32.29
C PRO A 177 0.39 -7.19 32.77
N GLU A 178 -0.41 -6.69 33.72
CA GLU A 178 -0.21 -5.38 34.33
C GLU A 178 1.03 -5.33 35.21
N ASP A 179 1.26 -6.38 36.01
CA ASP A 179 2.47 -6.51 36.81
C ASP A 179 3.72 -6.64 35.93
N ALA A 180 3.59 -7.36 34.81
CA ALA A 180 4.65 -7.42 33.79
C ALA A 180 4.94 -6.04 33.18
N ALA A 181 3.91 -5.26 32.86
CA ALA A 181 4.06 -3.91 32.35
C ALA A 181 4.75 -2.99 33.38
N ARG A 182 4.36 -3.08 34.66
CA ARG A 182 4.98 -2.36 35.77
C ARG A 182 6.48 -2.67 35.88
N ILE A 183 6.85 -3.96 35.86
CA ILE A 183 8.26 -4.41 35.92
C ILE A 183 9.05 -3.95 34.69
N LEU A 184 8.44 -3.95 33.50
CA LEU A 184 9.08 -3.47 32.27
C LEU A 184 9.14 -1.93 32.19
N GLY A 185 8.47 -1.22 33.11
CA GLY A 185 8.32 0.23 33.11
C GLY A 185 7.54 0.71 31.89
N ARG A 186 6.36 0.11 31.66
CA ARG A 186 5.49 0.33 30.50
C ARG A 186 4.04 0.39 30.91
N GLU A 187 3.24 0.87 29.96
CA GLU A 187 1.79 0.76 30.02
C GLU A 187 1.34 -0.66 29.62
N PRO A 188 0.31 -1.19 30.28
CA PRO A 188 -0.37 -2.42 29.87
C PRO A 188 -0.86 -2.37 28.42
N LEU A 189 -0.90 -3.53 27.76
CA LEU A 189 -1.34 -3.65 26.37
C LEU A 189 -2.79 -3.16 26.17
N GLU A 190 -3.66 -3.43 27.14
CA GLU A 190 -5.07 -3.03 27.09
C GLU A 190 -5.22 -1.51 27.05
N GLN A 191 -4.43 -0.77 27.83
CA GLN A 191 -4.42 0.70 27.81
C GLN A 191 -3.93 1.26 26.47
N ILE A 192 -2.94 0.60 25.84
CA ILE A 192 -2.44 0.98 24.52
C ILE A 192 -3.54 0.78 23.46
N GLN A 193 -4.28 -0.32 23.54
CA GLN A 193 -5.43 -0.59 22.66
C GLN A 193 -6.53 0.45 22.86
N GLN A 194 -6.94 0.71 24.10
CA GLN A 194 -7.97 1.71 24.42
C GLN A 194 -7.61 3.10 23.92
N ARG A 195 -6.38 3.55 24.16
CA ARG A 195 -5.91 4.83 23.64
C ARG A 195 -5.98 4.90 22.12
N GLN A 196 -5.64 3.80 21.44
CA GLN A 196 -5.73 3.76 19.99
C GLN A 196 -7.19 3.83 19.51
N LEU A 197 -8.10 3.14 20.18
CA LEU A 197 -9.54 3.28 19.96
C LEU A 197 -9.99 4.74 20.12
N GLU A 198 -9.63 5.37 21.23
CA GLU A 198 -9.94 6.77 21.52
C GLU A 198 -9.39 7.71 20.43
N TYR A 199 -8.15 7.49 20.01
CA TYR A 199 -7.54 8.27 18.93
C TYR A 199 -8.30 8.14 17.61
N GLU A 200 -8.73 6.93 17.26
CA GLU A 200 -9.53 6.64 16.06
C GLU A 200 -10.91 7.30 16.16
N HIS A 201 -11.54 7.33 17.34
CA HIS A 201 -12.80 8.04 17.58
C HIS A 201 -12.66 9.57 17.49
N LEU A 202 -11.56 10.12 18.01
CA LEU A 202 -11.29 11.57 17.99
C LEU A 202 -10.90 12.07 16.60
N ASN A 203 -10.24 11.22 15.80
CA ASN A 203 -9.77 11.56 14.46
C ASN A 203 -10.43 10.63 13.43
N PRO A 204 -11.74 10.82 13.16
CA PRO A 204 -12.42 10.01 12.16
C PRO A 204 -11.79 10.24 10.78
N PHE A 205 -11.69 9.16 10.02
CA PHE A 205 -11.20 9.20 8.65
C PHE A 205 -12.13 10.07 7.77
N SER A 206 -11.53 10.86 6.87
CA SER A 206 -12.24 11.60 5.85
C SER A 206 -11.53 11.43 4.50
N LEU A 207 -12.32 11.33 3.42
CA LEU A 207 -11.81 11.27 2.05
C LEU A 207 -11.26 12.61 1.57
N ASP A 208 -11.78 13.71 2.11
CA ASP A 208 -11.25 15.03 1.83
C ASP A 208 -9.87 15.17 2.47
N ASP A 209 -8.83 14.79 1.72
CA ASP A 209 -7.43 15.13 1.98
C ASP A 209 -7.18 16.65 1.84
N THR A 210 -8.24 17.47 1.96
CA THR A 210 -8.13 18.75 2.63
C THR A 210 -7.75 18.52 4.10
N LYS A 211 -6.55 17.99 4.36
CA LYS A 211 -5.70 18.65 5.36
C LYS A 211 -5.84 20.11 5.00
N LYS A 212 -6.60 20.90 5.78
CA LYS A 212 -6.89 22.32 5.54
C LYS A 212 -5.63 22.86 4.86
N LYS A 213 -5.67 23.05 3.53
CA LYS A 213 -4.50 23.60 2.84
C LYS A 213 -4.39 24.92 3.52
N ASP A 214 -3.40 25.08 4.39
CA ASP A 214 -3.30 26.26 5.24
C ASP A 214 -3.37 27.43 4.28
N THR A 215 -4.51 28.13 4.29
CA THR A 215 -4.76 29.17 3.31
C THR A 215 -3.99 30.33 3.86
N PHE A 216 -2.90 30.65 3.19
CA PHE A 216 -2.01 31.71 3.61
C PHE A 216 -2.46 33.00 2.94
N ARG A 217 -2.83 34.00 3.73
CA ARG A 217 -3.06 35.36 3.24
C ARG A 217 -1.76 36.14 3.34
N THR A 218 -1.32 36.72 2.23
CA THR A 218 -0.19 37.65 2.24
C THR A 218 -0.58 38.94 2.96
N ILE A 219 0.12 39.26 4.04
CA ILE A 219 -0.04 40.53 4.75
C ILE A 219 0.85 41.59 4.12
N LYS A 220 2.13 41.26 3.92
CA LYS A 220 3.17 42.21 3.52
C LYS A 220 4.23 41.53 2.69
N LYS A 221 4.86 42.26 1.78
CA LYS A 221 5.99 41.78 0.98
C LYS A 221 7.09 42.84 0.97
N ASP A 222 8.19 42.56 1.65
CA ASP A 222 9.31 43.48 1.76
C ASP A 222 10.56 42.87 1.12
N ASN A 223 10.92 43.34 -0.08
CA ASN A 223 12.04 42.80 -0.85
C ASN A 223 13.43 43.09 -0.21
N CYS A 224 13.55 44.14 0.60
CA CYS A 224 14.77 44.50 1.33
C CYS A 224 15.06 43.55 2.51
N GLU A 225 14.05 42.81 2.92
CA GLU A 225 14.01 42.01 4.13
C GLU A 225 14.15 40.50 3.81
N THR A 226 14.67 40.20 2.63
CA THR A 226 14.86 38.85 2.07
C THR A 226 15.97 38.09 2.79
N ASN A 227 15.69 36.85 3.21
CA ASN A 227 16.68 35.95 3.79
C ASN A 227 16.59 34.58 3.12
N LYS A 228 17.52 34.29 2.21
CA LYS A 228 17.55 33.05 1.43
C LYS A 228 17.81 31.79 2.27
N ARG A 229 18.29 31.92 3.51
CA ARG A 229 18.77 30.80 4.31
C ARG A 229 17.70 30.24 5.26
N PHE A 230 16.79 31.09 5.76
CA PHE A 230 15.87 30.70 6.82
C PHE A 230 14.43 31.12 6.52
N LYS A 231 13.50 30.22 6.82
CA LYS A 231 12.05 30.47 6.88
C LYS A 231 11.66 30.59 8.35
N PHE A 232 11.01 31.67 8.73
CA PHE A 232 10.60 31.90 10.11
C PHE A 232 9.11 31.62 10.27
N ILE A 233 8.74 30.87 11.31
CA ILE A 233 7.35 30.59 11.67
C ILE A 233 7.15 31.12 13.08
N PHE A 234 6.24 32.08 13.22
CA PHE A 234 5.83 32.63 14.49
C PHE A 234 4.48 32.04 14.85
N VAL A 235 4.42 31.34 15.98
CA VAL A 235 3.19 30.77 16.52
C VAL A 235 2.89 31.52 17.81
N ASP A 236 1.81 32.31 17.81
CA ASP A 236 1.30 32.96 19.01
C ASP A 236 0.55 31.91 19.85
N THR A 237 1.05 31.62 21.05
CA THR A 237 0.49 30.60 21.95
C THR A 237 -0.86 31.00 22.54
N GLU A 238 -1.13 32.31 22.67
CA GLU A 238 -2.38 32.80 23.28
C GLU A 238 -3.48 32.96 22.25
N LYS A 239 -3.18 33.63 21.13
CA LYS A 239 -4.18 33.96 20.09
C LYS A 239 -4.30 32.89 19.00
N LYS A 240 -3.52 31.80 19.07
CA LYS A 240 -3.43 30.74 18.05
C LYS A 240 -3.20 31.28 16.64
N LYS A 241 -2.50 32.41 16.50
CA LYS A 241 -2.16 33.01 15.21
C LYS A 241 -0.82 32.47 14.73
N THR A 242 -0.78 32.00 13.50
CA THR A 242 0.47 31.57 12.87
C THR A 242 0.86 32.52 11.74
N LEU A 243 2.01 33.16 11.88
CA LEU A 243 2.63 33.98 10.85
C LEU A 243 3.84 33.25 10.29
N ILE A 244 4.03 33.34 8.99
CA ILE A 244 5.13 32.69 8.28
C ILE A 244 5.83 33.74 7.44
N ARG A 245 7.13 33.89 7.64
CA ARG A 245 7.98 34.70 6.76
C ARG A 245 8.73 33.78 5.81
N GLU A 246 8.38 33.88 4.53
CA GLU A 246 9.06 33.20 3.41
C GLU A 246 10.46 33.79 3.19
N GLN A 247 11.31 33.05 2.48
CA GLN A 247 12.70 33.44 2.23
C GLN A 247 12.82 34.71 1.38
N ASP A 248 11.83 34.92 0.52
CA ASP A 248 11.63 36.05 -0.39
C ASP A 248 11.05 37.29 0.32
N GLY A 249 10.99 37.30 1.66
CA GLY A 249 10.57 38.47 2.45
C GLY A 249 9.05 38.65 2.50
N THR A 250 8.30 37.67 1.99
CA THR A 250 6.83 37.66 2.02
C THR A 250 6.34 37.21 3.40
N LEU A 251 5.53 38.03 4.06
CA LEU A 251 4.87 37.69 5.32
C LEU A 251 3.46 37.16 5.04
N LEU A 252 3.25 35.90 5.39
CA LEU A 252 2.03 35.15 5.25
C LEU A 252 1.37 34.96 6.62
N GLN A 253 0.04 35.03 6.67
CA GLN A 253 -0.75 34.64 7.84
C GLN A 253 -1.60 33.43 7.50
N LYS A 254 -1.58 32.43 8.37
CA LYS A 254 -2.50 31.30 8.28
C LYS A 254 -3.92 31.80 8.56
N VAL A 255 -4.81 31.61 7.59
CA VAL A 255 -6.23 31.93 7.71
C VAL A 255 -6.97 30.66 8.11
N ASP A 256 -7.72 30.76 9.20
CA ASP A 256 -8.70 29.74 9.56
C ASP A 256 -9.99 30.01 8.77
N VAL A 257 -10.23 29.20 7.74
CA VAL A 257 -11.34 29.35 6.78
C VAL A 257 -12.72 29.49 7.48
N GLU A 258 -12.89 28.92 8.67
CA GLU A 258 -14.13 29.01 9.47
C GLU A 258 -14.38 30.42 10.05
N SER A 259 -13.33 31.20 10.33
CA SER A 259 -13.46 32.53 10.97
C SER A 259 -13.84 33.64 9.98
N ASP A 260 -13.33 33.59 8.75
CA ASP A 260 -13.58 34.61 7.72
C ASP A 260 -15.01 34.52 7.14
N MET A 261 -15.58 33.32 6.98
CA MET A 261 -16.99 33.19 6.56
C MET A 261 -17.97 33.77 7.60
N ALA A 262 -17.66 33.67 8.89
CA ALA A 262 -18.45 34.25 9.96
C ALA A 262 -18.39 35.79 9.99
N ILE A 263 -17.26 36.38 9.58
CA ILE A 263 -17.08 37.84 9.48
C ILE A 263 -17.79 38.38 8.24
N ALA A 264 -17.70 37.70 7.10
CA ALA A 264 -18.36 38.10 5.86
C ALA A 264 -19.90 38.15 6.00
N ASN A 265 -20.49 37.17 6.69
CA ASN A 265 -21.93 37.12 6.96
C ASN A 265 -22.43 38.11 8.04
N LYS A 266 -21.54 38.63 8.89
CA LYS A 266 -21.90 39.69 9.85
C LYS A 266 -21.96 41.06 9.16
N ASN A 267 -21.05 41.32 8.22
CA ASN A 267 -20.99 42.59 7.50
C ASN A 267 -22.13 42.77 6.48
N SER A 268 -22.73 41.68 5.99
CA SER A 268 -23.91 41.74 5.10
C SER A 268 -25.23 41.99 5.85
N ARG A 269 -25.28 41.77 7.16
CA ARG A 269 -26.49 41.94 8.00
C ARG A 269 -26.62 43.32 8.64
N THR A 270 -25.55 44.11 8.65
CA THR A 270 -25.52 45.48 9.23
C THR A 270 -25.62 46.59 8.17
N GLY A 271 -25.92 46.22 6.92
CA GLY A 271 -26.02 47.14 5.78
C GLY A 271 -27.42 47.21 5.16
N SER A 272 -28.48 46.95 5.92
CA SER A 272 -29.88 47.25 5.56
C SER A 272 -30.52 48.12 6.63
#